data_AF-A0A368HFM1-F1
#
_entry.id   AF-A0A368HFM1-F1
#
_cell.length_a   1.000
_cell.length_b   1.000
_cell.length_c   1.000
_cell.angle_alpha   90.00
_cell.angle_beta   90.00
_cell.angle_gamma   90.00
#
_symmetry.space_group_name_H-M   'P 1'
#
loop_
_entity.id
_entity.type
_entity.pdbx_description
1 polymer ?
#
loop_
_entity_poly.entity_id
_entity_poly.type
_entity_poly.pdbx_seq_one_letter_code
_entity_poly.pdbx_strand_id
1 'polypeptide(L)'
;MNHPLNTGVLMSRTGITQDQVFAAAQALADRAQPVTVQALREALGHGSFTTLSQHLRAWKSHIPTHPLPPLPPEIEAAAHQALARVWTAASELAQQEVQAVRSAAHTQIAESQTQAQETLQEIARLERTVQDQEGRIATLQPALATAETHLAAHAAKITQLEARIAELKAELEAAQLHNDQRAEECGRLRGELAVYAALAPSDQTKKPGRSPSARPDLPNTHTQGAKTIDGL
;
A
#
# COMPACT_ATOMS: atom_id res chain seq x y z
N MET A 1 99.04 -56.07 -19.11
CA MET A 1 98.38 -55.24 -20.16
C MET A 1 97.05 -55.90 -20.51
N ASN A 2 96.03 -55.08 -20.74
CA ASN A 2 94.62 -55.38 -21.08
C ASN A 2 93.59 -55.35 -19.92
N HIS A 3 92.93 -54.19 -19.79
CA HIS A 3 91.52 -54.01 -19.40
C HIS A 3 90.58 -54.70 -20.42
N PRO A 4 89.24 -54.91 -20.21
CA PRO A 4 88.24 -54.09 -19.48
C PRO A 4 87.18 -54.94 -18.69
N LEU A 5 86.11 -54.48 -18.01
CA LEU A 5 84.91 -53.74 -18.44
C LEU A 5 84.05 -53.34 -17.22
N ASN A 6 83.71 -52.05 -17.17
CA ASN A 6 82.35 -51.51 -17.08
C ASN A 6 81.28 -52.22 -16.21
N THR A 7 80.85 -51.59 -15.11
CA THR A 7 79.45 -51.67 -14.66
C THR A 7 79.02 -50.38 -13.96
N GLY A 8 78.29 -49.55 -14.72
CA GLY A 8 77.08 -48.90 -14.24
C GLY A 8 77.22 -47.88 -13.10
N VAL A 9 77.36 -46.62 -13.49
CA VAL A 9 76.81 -45.48 -12.74
C VAL A 9 75.31 -45.74 -12.54
N LEU A 10 74.94 -46.32 -11.40
CA LEU A 10 73.58 -46.27 -10.89
C LEU A 10 73.42 -44.92 -10.21
N MET A 11 72.77 -43.99 -10.92
CA MET A 11 72.04 -42.88 -10.31
C MET A 11 71.01 -43.47 -9.34
N SER A 12 71.45 -43.74 -8.12
CA SER A 12 70.61 -44.14 -7.02
C SER A 12 69.70 -42.96 -6.72
N ARG A 13 68.40 -43.19 -6.91
CA ARG A 13 67.28 -42.31 -6.57
C ARG A 13 67.63 -41.50 -5.32
N THR A 14 67.58 -40.17 -5.41
CA THR A 14 67.86 -39.24 -4.31
C THR A 14 67.10 -39.68 -3.07
N GLY A 15 67.76 -40.43 -2.19
CA GLY A 15 67.19 -40.88 -0.94
C GLY A 15 67.07 -39.68 -0.02
N ILE A 16 65.92 -39.53 0.64
CA ILE A 16 65.77 -38.53 1.69
C ILE A 16 66.75 -38.87 2.82
N THR A 17 67.59 -37.92 3.22
CA THR A 17 68.60 -38.16 4.24
C THR A 17 68.04 -37.89 5.64
N GLN A 18 68.64 -38.53 6.64
CA GLN A 18 68.26 -38.32 8.04
C GLN A 18 68.34 -36.84 8.43
N ASP A 19 69.40 -36.15 8.02
CA ASP A 19 69.63 -34.74 8.36
C ASP A 19 68.55 -33.82 7.78
N GLN A 20 68.05 -34.11 6.57
CA GLN A 20 66.94 -33.37 5.96
C GLN A 20 65.65 -33.54 6.76
N VAL A 21 65.34 -34.76 7.21
CA VAL A 21 64.16 -35.02 8.04
C VAL A 21 64.30 -34.35 9.41
N PHE A 22 65.49 -34.36 10.00
CA PHE A 22 65.74 -33.76 11.31
C PHE A 22 65.62 -32.23 11.25
N ALA A 23 66.19 -31.61 10.22
CA ALA A 23 66.08 -30.16 10.00
C ALA A 23 64.62 -29.72 9.79
N ALA A 24 63.86 -30.47 8.97
CA ALA A 24 62.45 -30.19 8.76
C ALA A 24 61.60 -30.43 10.02
N ALA A 25 61.92 -31.48 10.79
CA ALA A 25 61.24 -31.76 12.05
C ALA A 25 61.49 -30.66 13.09
N GLN A 26 62.72 -30.16 13.19
CA GLN A 26 63.05 -29.02 14.04
C GLN A 26 62.31 -27.75 13.60
N ALA A 27 62.30 -27.45 12.31
CA ALA A 27 61.59 -26.29 11.78
C ALA A 27 60.07 -26.33 12.03
N LEU A 28 59.46 -27.51 12.03
CA LEU A 28 58.06 -27.70 12.42
C LEU A 28 57.85 -27.51 13.94
N ALA A 29 58.77 -28.01 14.76
CA ALA A 29 58.72 -27.86 16.21
C ALA A 29 58.87 -26.39 16.66
N ASP A 30 59.80 -25.65 16.07
CA ASP A 30 60.03 -24.22 16.37
C ASP A 30 58.80 -23.35 16.03
N ARG A 31 57.96 -23.81 15.11
CA ARG A 31 56.69 -23.16 14.72
C ARG A 31 55.50 -23.61 15.56
N ALA A 32 55.71 -24.41 16.61
CA ALA A 32 54.67 -25.06 17.40
C ALA A 32 53.66 -25.86 16.54
N GLN A 33 54.11 -26.39 15.40
CA GLN A 33 53.30 -27.21 14.50
C GLN A 33 53.46 -28.70 14.83
N PRO A 34 52.43 -29.52 14.57
CA PRO A 34 52.50 -30.95 14.85
C PRO A 34 53.52 -31.64 13.94
N VAL A 35 54.61 -32.15 14.52
CA VAL A 35 55.65 -32.89 13.80
C VAL A 35 55.17 -34.30 13.46
N THR A 36 54.41 -34.39 12.36
CA THR A 36 53.85 -35.63 11.80
C THR A 36 54.58 -36.04 10.53
N VAL A 37 54.49 -37.33 10.17
CA VAL A 37 55.06 -37.87 8.93
C VAL A 37 54.48 -37.17 7.70
N GLN A 38 53.21 -36.77 7.77
CA GLN A 38 52.53 -36.02 6.70
C GLN A 38 53.08 -34.59 6.58
N ALA A 39 53.17 -33.85 7.69
CA ALA A 39 53.74 -32.50 7.69
C ALA A 39 55.19 -32.48 7.20
N LEU A 40 55.98 -33.51 7.54
CA LEU A 40 57.34 -33.67 7.03
C LEU A 40 57.39 -33.95 5.52
N ARG A 41 56.47 -34.77 5.00
CA ARG A 41 56.36 -35.01 3.56
C ARG A 41 55.99 -33.74 2.80
N GLU A 42 55.06 -32.96 3.33
CA GLU A 42 54.63 -31.70 2.73
C GLU A 42 55.77 -30.67 2.74
N ALA A 43 56.54 -30.60 3.83
CA ALA A 43 57.69 -29.70 3.95
C ALA A 43 58.88 -30.11 3.05
N LEU A 44 59.12 -31.41 2.86
CA LEU A 44 60.26 -31.93 2.11
C LEU A 44 59.92 -32.27 0.64
N GLY A 45 58.63 -32.38 0.29
CA GLY A 45 58.14 -32.66 -1.05
C GLY A 45 58.42 -34.07 -1.59
N HIS A 46 59.22 -34.89 -0.91
CA HIS A 46 59.60 -36.24 -1.33
C HIS A 46 59.90 -37.19 -0.15
N GLY A 47 60.28 -38.44 -0.45
CA GLY A 47 60.52 -39.51 0.54
C GLY A 47 59.34 -40.46 0.68
N SER A 48 59.54 -41.70 1.11
CA SER A 48 58.46 -42.66 1.39
C SER A 48 57.95 -42.48 2.82
N PHE A 49 56.69 -42.87 3.11
CA PHE A 49 56.12 -42.72 4.44
C PHE A 49 56.84 -43.60 5.46
N THR A 50 57.39 -44.73 5.02
CA THR A 50 58.18 -45.66 5.85
C THR A 50 59.57 -45.11 6.18
N THR A 51 60.24 -44.46 5.23
CA THR A 51 61.55 -43.83 5.46
C THR A 51 61.41 -42.57 6.33
N LEU A 52 60.39 -41.74 6.09
CA LEU A 52 60.09 -40.58 6.92
C LEU A 52 59.70 -40.97 8.36
N SER A 53 58.93 -42.05 8.55
CA SER A 53 58.57 -42.51 9.90
C SER A 53 59.78 -43.08 10.66
N GLN A 54 60.70 -43.77 9.99
CA GLN A 54 61.95 -44.23 10.59
C GLN A 54 62.82 -43.07 11.07
N HIS A 55 63.06 -42.08 10.22
CA HIS A 55 63.86 -40.91 10.60
C HIS A 55 63.13 -40.01 11.61
N LEU A 56 61.81 -39.85 11.53
CA LEU A 56 61.03 -39.14 12.55
C LEU A 56 61.12 -39.83 13.92
N ARG A 57 61.07 -41.16 13.97
CA ARG A 57 61.25 -41.91 15.22
C ARG A 57 62.67 -41.69 15.77
N ALA A 58 63.69 -41.74 14.93
CA ALA A 58 65.06 -41.44 15.33
C ALA A 58 65.20 -40.01 15.86
N TRP A 59 64.62 -39.02 15.18
CA TRP A 59 64.60 -37.62 15.62
C TRP A 59 63.93 -37.46 16.98
N LYS A 60 62.74 -38.04 17.18
CA LYS A 60 62.03 -38.00 18.46
C LYS A 60 62.83 -38.61 19.61
N SER A 61 63.61 -39.65 19.35
CA SER A 61 64.53 -40.23 20.34
C SER A 61 65.74 -39.35 20.66
N HIS A 62 66.10 -38.42 19.77
CA HIS A 62 67.18 -37.45 19.97
C HIS A 62 66.73 -36.15 20.62
N ILE A 63 65.42 -35.86 20.67
CA ILE A 63 64.90 -34.73 21.44
C ILE A 63 65.17 -35.02 22.92
N PRO A 64 66.00 -34.22 23.61
CA PRO A 64 66.17 -34.37 25.03
C PRO A 64 64.85 -33.99 25.70
N THR A 65 64.02 -34.98 26.04
CA THR A 65 62.99 -34.82 27.06
C THR A 65 63.71 -34.77 28.40
N HIS A 66 64.40 -33.66 28.67
CA HIS A 66 64.78 -33.35 30.03
C HIS A 66 63.48 -33.12 30.80
N PRO A 67 63.14 -33.96 31.79
CA PRO A 67 62.06 -33.63 32.70
C PRO A 67 62.47 -32.30 33.33
N LEU A 68 61.66 -31.26 33.11
CA LEU A 68 61.82 -30.04 33.88
C LEU A 68 61.82 -30.43 35.36
N PRO A 69 62.74 -29.91 36.18
CA PRO A 69 62.67 -30.15 37.61
C PRO A 69 61.28 -29.74 38.10
N PRO A 70 60.64 -30.53 38.99
CA PRO A 70 59.30 -30.23 39.46
C PRO A 70 59.29 -28.82 40.05
N LEU A 71 58.30 -28.03 39.64
CA LEU A 71 58.13 -26.69 40.19
C LEU A 71 57.94 -26.82 41.71
N PRO A 72 58.55 -25.94 42.52
CA PRO A 72 58.24 -25.87 43.93
C PRO A 72 56.71 -25.73 44.12
N PRO A 73 56.11 -26.47 45.07
CA PRO A 73 54.66 -26.52 45.23
C PRO A 73 54.06 -25.13 45.51
N GLU A 74 54.83 -24.24 46.12
CA GLU A 74 54.45 -22.85 46.37
C GLU A 74 54.29 -22.03 45.08
N ILE A 75 55.19 -22.23 44.10
CA ILE A 75 55.13 -21.54 42.80
C ILE A 75 54.01 -22.12 41.96
N GLU A 76 53.80 -23.43 42.00
CA GLU A 76 52.69 -24.09 41.30
C GLU A 76 51.34 -23.64 41.86
N ALA A 77 51.19 -23.57 43.18
CA ALA A 77 49.98 -23.04 43.81
C ALA A 77 49.74 -21.57 43.44
N ALA A 78 50.78 -20.73 43.45
CA ALA A 78 50.68 -19.33 43.05
C ALA A 78 50.29 -19.17 41.56
N ALA A 79 50.86 -19.99 40.67
CA ALA A 79 50.53 -19.99 39.24
C ALA A 79 49.08 -20.42 38.99
N HIS A 80 48.61 -21.50 39.63
CA HIS A 80 47.22 -21.93 39.55
C HIS A 80 46.26 -20.86 40.09
N GLN A 81 46.62 -20.20 41.20
CA GLN A 81 45.78 -19.15 41.76
C GLN A 81 45.72 -17.91 40.85
N ALA A 82 46.83 -17.54 40.21
CA ALA A 82 46.87 -16.46 39.22
C ALA A 82 46.02 -16.81 37.99
N LEU A 83 46.15 -18.02 37.44
CA LEU A 83 45.35 -18.51 36.32
C LEU A 83 43.86 -18.53 36.67
N ALA A 84 43.50 -19.00 37.86
CA ALA A 84 42.12 -19.01 38.32
C ALA A 84 41.54 -17.59 38.37
N ARG A 85 42.30 -16.61 38.90
CA ARG A 85 41.85 -15.20 38.93
C ARG A 85 41.67 -14.62 37.54
N VAL A 86 42.62 -14.86 36.63
CA VAL A 86 42.50 -14.43 35.23
C VAL A 86 41.30 -15.07 34.56
N TRP A 87 41.10 -16.38 34.76
CA TRP A 87 39.97 -17.12 34.22
C TRP A 87 38.63 -16.61 34.75
N THR A 88 38.51 -16.36 36.05
CA THR A 88 37.31 -15.79 36.67
C THR A 88 37.02 -14.40 36.10
N ALA A 89 38.02 -13.52 36.06
CA ALA A 89 37.85 -12.17 35.51
C ALA A 89 37.46 -12.18 34.03
N ALA A 90 38.08 -13.04 33.22
CA ALA A 90 37.74 -13.21 31.81
C ALA A 90 36.33 -13.76 31.62
N SER A 91 35.93 -14.73 32.45
CA SER A 91 34.59 -15.33 32.41
C SER A 91 33.51 -14.34 32.83
N GLU A 92 33.76 -13.54 33.86
CA GLU A 92 32.85 -12.48 34.31
C GLU A 92 32.68 -11.40 33.24
N LEU A 93 33.77 -10.95 32.63
CA LEU A 93 33.72 -9.97 31.54
C LEU A 93 32.93 -10.51 30.34
N ALA A 94 33.22 -11.74 29.90
CA ALA A 94 32.50 -12.38 28.82
C ALA A 94 31.00 -12.54 29.14
N GLN A 95 30.65 -12.90 30.38
CA GLN A 95 29.26 -12.96 30.82
C GLN A 95 28.59 -11.58 30.79
N GLN A 96 29.26 -10.53 31.24
CA GLN A 96 28.74 -9.16 31.19
C GLN A 96 28.47 -8.71 29.76
N GLU A 97 29.40 -8.96 28.83
CA GLU A 97 29.22 -8.63 27.42
C GLU A 97 28.04 -9.41 26.81
N VAL A 98 27.93 -10.71 27.09
CA VAL A 98 26.81 -11.53 26.60
C VAL A 98 25.48 -11.02 27.16
N GLN A 99 25.41 -10.64 28.44
CA GLN A 99 24.19 -10.08 29.02
C GLN A 99 23.85 -8.70 28.45
N ALA A 100 24.85 -7.85 28.22
CA ALA A 100 24.66 -6.56 27.59
C ALA A 100 24.09 -6.71 26.18
N VAL A 101 24.68 -7.58 25.35
CA VAL A 101 24.19 -7.87 23.99
C VAL A 101 22.77 -8.44 24.02
N ARG A 102 22.48 -9.38 24.93
CA ARG A 102 21.12 -9.93 25.09
C ARG A 102 20.11 -8.86 25.48
N SER A 103 20.44 -8.01 26.44
CA SER A 103 19.56 -6.92 26.86
C SER A 103 19.28 -5.93 25.73
N ALA A 104 20.33 -5.52 25.00
CA ALA A 104 20.19 -4.62 23.86
C ALA A 104 19.33 -5.25 22.74
N ALA A 105 19.56 -6.53 22.43
CA ALA A 105 18.75 -7.26 21.46
C ALA A 105 17.28 -7.38 21.91
N HIS A 106 17.02 -7.67 23.18
CA HIS A 106 15.67 -7.72 23.71
C HIS A 106 14.95 -6.36 23.62
N THR A 107 15.64 -5.27 23.97
CA THR A 107 15.10 -3.92 23.82
C THR A 107 14.79 -3.61 22.36
N GLN A 108 15.71 -3.88 21.44
CA GLN A 108 15.52 -3.63 20.02
C GLN A 108 14.35 -4.46 19.43
N ILE A 109 14.20 -5.72 19.86
CA ILE A 109 13.06 -6.55 19.46
C ILE A 109 11.76 -5.96 19.99
N ALA A 110 11.72 -5.54 21.25
CA ALA A 110 10.52 -4.94 21.86
C ALA A 110 10.13 -3.61 21.18
N GLU A 111 11.11 -2.75 20.88
CA GLU A 111 10.91 -1.51 20.14
C GLU A 111 10.38 -1.79 18.72
N SER A 112 11.01 -2.71 18.00
CA SER A 112 10.58 -3.10 16.65
C SER A 112 9.17 -3.69 16.64
N GLN A 113 8.83 -4.53 17.63
CA GLN A 113 7.48 -5.08 17.77
C GLN A 113 6.45 -3.99 18.06
N THR A 114 6.78 -3.05 18.94
CA THR A 114 5.91 -1.90 19.26
C THR A 114 5.66 -1.06 18.02
N GLN A 115 6.73 -0.70 17.29
CA GLN A 115 6.62 0.07 16.06
C GLN A 115 5.83 -0.67 14.97
N ALA A 116 6.01 -1.99 14.85
CA ALA A 116 5.24 -2.81 13.92
C ALA A 116 3.74 -2.82 14.29
N GLN A 117 3.42 -2.94 15.58
CA GLN A 117 2.05 -2.91 16.07
C GLN A 117 1.38 -1.55 15.83
N GLU A 118 2.08 -0.44 16.11
CA GLU A 118 1.59 0.91 15.83
C GLU A 118 1.35 1.12 14.33
N THR A 119 2.28 0.66 13.49
CA THR A 119 2.14 0.75 12.03
C THR A 119 0.93 -0.05 11.54
N LEU A 120 0.71 -1.26 12.05
CA LEU A 120 -0.45 -2.07 11.70
C LEU A 120 -1.77 -1.43 12.16
N GLN A 121 -1.79 -0.79 13.33
CA GLN A 121 -2.96 -0.05 13.80
C GLN A 121 -3.28 1.14 12.90
N GLU A 122 -2.26 1.88 12.46
CA GLU A 122 -2.44 2.99 11.54
C GLU A 122 -2.91 2.54 10.16
N ILE A 123 -2.36 1.43 9.64
CA ILE A 123 -2.84 0.81 8.39
C ILE A 123 -4.32 0.47 8.53
N ALA A 124 -4.73 -0.22 9.60
CA ALA A 124 -6.14 -0.58 9.81
C ALA A 124 -7.05 0.66 9.93
N ARG A 125 -6.56 1.75 10.52
CA ARG A 125 -7.29 3.03 10.61
C ARG A 125 -7.47 3.66 9.23
N LEU A 126 -6.40 3.69 8.43
CA LEU A 126 -6.42 4.24 7.07
C LEU A 126 -7.31 3.40 6.15
N GLU A 127 -7.23 2.08 6.21
CA GLU A 127 -8.10 1.17 5.45
C GLU A 127 -9.58 1.40 5.77
N ARG A 128 -9.93 1.56 7.04
CA ARG A 128 -11.32 1.91 7.43
C ARG A 128 -11.75 3.27 6.89
N THR A 129 -10.84 4.25 6.88
CA THR A 129 -11.13 5.59 6.35
C THR A 129 -11.36 5.55 4.85
N VAL A 130 -10.54 4.79 4.12
CA VAL A 130 -10.72 4.56 2.67
C VAL A 130 -12.06 3.89 2.41
N GLN A 131 -12.40 2.84 3.15
CA GLN A 131 -13.69 2.15 2.99
C GLN A 131 -14.89 3.06 3.27
N ASP A 132 -14.84 3.90 4.30
CA ASP A 132 -15.89 4.90 4.58
C ASP A 132 -16.02 5.90 3.43
N GLN A 133 -14.90 6.42 2.94
CA GLN A 133 -14.89 7.37 1.82
C GLN A 133 -15.42 6.75 0.53
N GLU A 134 -15.03 5.51 0.22
CA GLU A 134 -15.55 4.76 -0.93
C GLU A 134 -17.07 4.55 -0.80
N GLY A 135 -17.55 4.20 0.39
CA GLY A 135 -18.99 4.10 0.67
C GLY A 135 -19.71 5.44 0.45
N ARG A 136 -19.14 6.54 0.95
CA ARG A 136 -19.68 7.89 0.73
C ARG A 136 -19.71 8.26 -0.75
N ILE A 137 -18.65 7.99 -1.50
CA ILE A 137 -18.60 8.23 -2.95
C ILE A 137 -19.67 7.40 -3.66
N ALA A 138 -19.80 6.12 -3.32
CA ALA A 138 -20.80 5.23 -3.90
C ALA A 138 -22.24 5.69 -3.62
N THR A 139 -22.50 6.39 -2.52
CA THR A 139 -23.82 6.98 -2.22
C THR A 139 -24.04 8.35 -2.88
N LEU A 140 -23.00 9.19 -2.93
CA LEU A 140 -23.12 10.56 -3.43
C LEU A 140 -23.15 10.63 -4.96
N GLN A 141 -22.40 9.77 -5.65
CA GLN A 141 -22.40 9.73 -7.12
C GLN A 141 -23.79 9.50 -7.74
N PRO A 142 -24.57 8.47 -7.34
CA PRO A 142 -25.90 8.28 -7.90
C PRO A 142 -26.85 9.39 -7.47
N ALA A 143 -26.75 9.90 -6.23
CA ALA A 143 -27.57 11.02 -5.77
C ALA A 143 -27.34 12.29 -6.60
N LEU A 144 -26.08 12.58 -6.95
CA LEU A 144 -25.73 13.70 -7.84
C LEU A 144 -26.30 13.47 -9.24
N ALA A 145 -26.13 12.27 -9.81
CA ALA A 145 -26.70 11.95 -11.12
C ALA A 145 -28.22 12.08 -11.14
N THR A 146 -28.92 11.66 -10.08
CA THR A 146 -30.36 11.86 -9.93
C THR A 146 -30.72 13.34 -9.82
N ALA A 147 -29.96 14.13 -9.06
CA ALA A 147 -30.20 15.57 -8.97
C ALA A 147 -30.02 16.27 -10.32
N GLU A 148 -29.01 15.88 -11.11
CA GLU A 148 -28.77 16.40 -12.46
C GLU A 148 -29.91 16.05 -13.43
N THR A 149 -30.47 14.83 -13.38
CA THR A 149 -31.61 14.46 -14.21
C THR A 149 -32.87 15.24 -13.83
N HIS A 150 -33.13 15.46 -12.53
CA HIS A 150 -34.23 16.31 -12.07
C HIS A 150 -34.05 17.76 -12.51
N LEU A 151 -32.84 18.31 -12.42
CA LEU A 151 -32.55 19.67 -12.88
C LEU A 151 -32.84 19.81 -14.38
N ALA A 152 -32.39 18.86 -15.20
CA ALA A 152 -32.66 18.85 -16.64
C ALA A 152 -34.16 18.75 -16.94
N ALA A 153 -34.90 17.91 -16.20
CA ALA A 153 -36.35 17.78 -16.34
C ALA A 153 -37.09 19.08 -15.97
N HIS A 154 -36.69 19.74 -14.89
CA HIS A 154 -37.26 21.02 -14.48
C HIS A 154 -36.95 22.13 -15.50
N ALA A 155 -35.73 22.19 -16.02
CA ALA A 155 -35.35 23.13 -17.07
C ALA A 155 -36.22 22.94 -18.32
N ALA A 156 -36.38 21.69 -18.80
CA ALA A 156 -37.25 21.39 -19.92
C ALA A 156 -38.72 21.78 -19.64
N LYS A 157 -39.20 21.58 -18.40
CA LYS A 157 -40.55 21.97 -18.00
C LYS A 157 -40.75 23.48 -18.00
N ILE A 158 -39.76 24.24 -17.51
CA ILE A 158 -39.78 25.70 -17.54
C ILE A 158 -39.90 26.18 -18.99
N THR A 159 -39.05 25.69 -19.89
CA THR A 159 -39.11 26.04 -21.32
C THR A 159 -40.46 25.69 -21.95
N GLN A 160 -41.04 24.53 -21.61
CA GLN A 160 -42.38 24.15 -22.08
C GLN A 160 -43.47 25.12 -21.59
N LEU A 161 -43.42 25.51 -20.32
CA LEU A 161 -44.39 26.43 -19.74
C LEU A 161 -44.24 27.84 -20.32
N GLU A 162 -43.01 28.32 -20.54
CA GLU A 162 -42.73 29.59 -21.21
C GLU A 162 -43.31 29.61 -22.63
N ALA A 163 -43.11 28.53 -23.40
CA ALA A 163 -43.70 28.38 -24.72
C ALA A 163 -45.24 28.40 -24.68
N ARG A 164 -45.85 27.69 -23.73
CA ARG A 164 -47.32 27.69 -23.57
C ARG A 164 -47.87 29.05 -23.14
N ILE A 165 -47.14 29.79 -22.30
CA ILE A 165 -47.50 31.16 -21.93
C ILE A 165 -47.44 32.07 -23.15
N ALA A 166 -46.41 31.95 -24.00
CA ALA A 166 -46.30 32.73 -25.23
C ALA A 166 -47.44 32.41 -26.21
N GLU A 167 -47.76 31.14 -26.39
CA GLU A 167 -48.88 30.68 -27.22
C GLU A 167 -50.22 31.21 -26.72
N LEU A 168 -50.53 31.05 -25.42
CA LEU A 168 -51.76 31.56 -24.82
C LEU A 168 -51.89 33.08 -24.91
N LYS A 169 -50.78 33.82 -24.80
CA LYS A 169 -50.77 35.27 -25.02
C LYS A 169 -51.12 35.62 -26.47
N ALA A 170 -50.54 34.93 -27.44
CA ALA A 170 -50.84 35.14 -28.85
C ALA A 170 -52.31 34.78 -29.18
N GLU A 171 -52.83 33.68 -28.62
CA GLU A 171 -54.25 33.30 -28.73
C GLU A 171 -55.17 34.37 -28.13
N LEU A 172 -54.81 34.92 -26.96
CA LEU A 172 -55.58 35.99 -26.30
C LEU A 172 -55.59 37.27 -27.14
N GLU A 173 -54.45 37.70 -27.67
CA GLU A 173 -54.34 38.87 -28.54
C GLU A 173 -55.16 38.70 -29.83
N ALA A 174 -55.10 37.51 -30.45
CA ALA A 174 -55.90 37.20 -31.64
C ALA A 174 -57.41 37.21 -31.35
N ALA A 175 -57.82 36.65 -30.20
CA ALA A 175 -59.22 36.66 -29.78
C ALA A 175 -59.72 38.07 -29.46
N GLN A 176 -58.88 38.92 -28.85
CA GLN A 176 -59.18 40.33 -28.62
C GLN A 176 -59.39 41.07 -29.94
N LEU A 177 -58.46 40.93 -30.90
CA LEU A 177 -58.59 41.55 -32.23
C LEU A 177 -59.88 41.12 -32.94
N HIS A 178 -60.23 39.83 -32.89
CA HIS A 178 -61.47 39.34 -33.50
C HIS A 178 -62.73 39.87 -32.80
N ASN A 179 -62.70 40.05 -31.47
CA ASN A 179 -63.80 40.68 -30.74
C ASN A 179 -63.95 42.15 -31.09
N ASP A 180 -62.84 42.88 -31.24
CA ASP A 180 -62.83 44.29 -31.64
C ASP A 180 -63.41 44.46 -33.06
N GLN A 181 -62.99 43.61 -34.01
CA GLN A 181 -63.55 43.59 -35.37
C GLN A 181 -65.06 43.32 -35.38
N ARG A 182 -65.54 42.36 -34.57
CA ARG A 182 -66.98 42.09 -34.43
C ARG A 182 -67.72 43.26 -33.79
N ALA A 183 -67.11 43.95 -32.81
CA ALA A 183 -67.70 45.13 -32.18
C ALA A 183 -67.83 46.28 -33.17
N GLU A 184 -66.82 46.51 -34.01
CA GLU A 184 -66.84 47.47 -35.11
C GLU A 184 -67.93 47.13 -36.13
N GLU A 185 -68.03 45.88 -36.56
CA GLU A 185 -69.07 45.44 -37.50
C GLU A 185 -70.48 45.59 -36.91
N CYS A 186 -70.69 45.18 -35.66
CA CYS A 186 -71.95 45.42 -34.94
C CYS A 186 -72.24 46.92 -34.79
N GLY A 187 -71.21 47.77 -34.68
CA GLY A 187 -71.33 49.23 -34.68
C GLY A 187 -71.79 49.75 -36.04
N ARG A 188 -71.14 49.31 -37.13
CA ARG A 188 -71.49 49.65 -38.52
C ARG A 188 -72.94 49.26 -38.84
N LEU A 189 -73.33 48.01 -38.59
CA LEU A 189 -74.68 47.52 -38.83
C LEU A 189 -75.73 48.29 -38.02
N ARG A 190 -75.43 48.64 -36.76
CA ARG A 190 -76.32 49.51 -35.95
C ARG A 190 -76.48 50.90 -36.56
N GLY A 191 -75.40 51.48 -37.08
CA GLY A 191 -75.45 52.75 -37.81
C GLY A 191 -76.33 52.67 -39.06
N GLU A 192 -76.15 51.64 -39.89
CA GLU A 192 -76.98 51.39 -41.07
C GLU A 192 -78.46 51.22 -40.70
N LEU A 193 -78.77 50.40 -39.70
CA LEU A 193 -80.14 50.22 -39.19
C LEU A 193 -80.76 51.54 -38.69
N ALA A 194 -79.99 52.39 -38.01
CA ALA A 194 -80.47 53.70 -37.56
C ALA A 194 -80.83 54.63 -38.74
N VAL A 195 -80.03 54.60 -39.82
CA VAL A 195 -80.33 55.34 -41.05
C VAL A 195 -81.59 54.81 -41.72
N TYR A 196 -81.74 53.50 -41.87
CA TYR A 196 -82.95 52.89 -42.42
C TYR A 196 -84.20 53.21 -41.57
N ALA A 197 -84.08 53.18 -40.23
CA ALA A 197 -85.16 53.55 -39.33
C ALA A 197 -85.57 55.03 -39.46
N ALA A 198 -84.61 55.94 -39.67
CA ALA A 198 -84.89 57.36 -39.91
C ALA A 198 -85.58 57.63 -41.27
N LEU A 199 -85.38 56.75 -42.25
CA LEU A 199 -85.99 56.82 -43.59
C LEU A 199 -87.35 56.11 -43.69
N ALA A 200 -87.76 55.36 -42.66
CA ALA A 200 -89.05 54.68 -42.64
C ALA A 200 -90.20 55.68 -42.30
N PRO A 201 -91.34 55.64 -43.01
CA PRO A 201 -92.50 56.46 -42.65
C PRO A 201 -93.04 56.05 -41.27
N SER A 202 -93.26 57.04 -40.39
CA SER A 202 -93.83 56.84 -39.06
C SER A 202 -95.27 56.36 -39.14
N ASP A 203 -95.51 55.06 -38.96
CA ASP A 203 -96.85 54.55 -38.65
C ASP A 203 -96.99 54.42 -37.13
N GLN A 204 -97.53 55.47 -36.51
CA GLN A 204 -97.94 55.44 -35.11
C GLN A 204 -99.22 54.63 -34.97
N THR A 205 -99.18 53.47 -34.31
CA THR A 205 -100.33 52.98 -33.55
C THR A 205 -99.92 52.44 -32.15
N LYS A 206 -100.41 53.15 -31.13
CA LYS A 206 -100.67 52.76 -29.73
C LYS A 206 -101.15 51.27 -29.63
N LYS A 207 -100.93 50.47 -28.58
CA LYS A 207 -101.09 50.66 -27.11
C LYS A 207 -100.69 49.35 -26.34
N PRO A 208 -100.87 49.19 -25.00
CA PRO A 208 -99.90 48.61 -24.07
C PRO A 208 -100.09 47.12 -23.73
N GLY A 209 -99.04 46.47 -23.21
CA GLY A 209 -99.08 45.07 -22.75
C GLY A 209 -98.05 44.72 -21.68
N ARG A 210 -98.49 44.81 -20.42
CA ARG A 210 -98.14 44.06 -19.20
C ARG A 210 -96.92 43.11 -19.23
N SER A 211 -95.98 43.30 -18.30
CA SER A 211 -94.91 42.37 -17.93
C SER A 211 -95.44 41.00 -17.48
N PRO A 212 -94.59 39.94 -17.53
CA PRO A 212 -94.10 39.45 -16.24
C PRO A 212 -92.62 39.03 -16.22
N SER A 213 -92.06 39.24 -15.03
CA SER A 213 -90.87 38.66 -14.42
C SER A 213 -90.56 37.21 -14.80
N ALA A 214 -89.29 36.93 -15.14
CA ALA A 214 -88.63 35.66 -14.85
C ALA A 214 -87.09 35.83 -14.93
N ARG A 215 -86.45 35.91 -13.76
CA ARG A 215 -85.02 35.62 -13.59
C ARG A 215 -84.84 34.10 -13.65
N PRO A 216 -83.87 33.56 -14.40
CA PRO A 216 -83.33 32.24 -14.13
C PRO A 216 -82.10 32.37 -13.22
N ASP A 217 -82.11 31.56 -12.17
CA ASP A 217 -81.09 31.46 -11.15
C ASP A 217 -79.70 31.07 -11.69
N LEU A 218 -78.69 31.64 -11.04
CA LEU A 218 -77.32 31.15 -11.05
C LEU A 218 -77.26 29.77 -10.37
N PRO A 219 -76.68 28.72 -10.98
CA PRO A 219 -76.16 27.61 -10.21
C PRO A 219 -74.81 28.01 -9.61
N ASN A 220 -74.84 28.26 -8.31
CA ASN A 220 -73.67 28.25 -7.45
C ASN A 220 -73.20 26.79 -7.31
N THR A 221 -72.05 26.44 -7.89
CA THR A 221 -71.31 25.23 -7.50
C THR A 221 -69.93 25.63 -6.97
N HIS A 222 -69.90 25.86 -5.67
CA HIS A 222 -68.73 25.47 -4.88
C HIS A 222 -68.54 23.96 -5.03
N THR A 223 -67.48 23.55 -5.71
CA THR A 223 -66.80 22.29 -5.40
C THR A 223 -65.35 22.60 -5.13
N GLN A 224 -65.04 22.65 -3.83
CA GLN A 224 -63.70 22.47 -3.31
C GLN A 224 -63.11 21.17 -3.86
N GLY A 225 -61.99 21.31 -4.57
CA GLY A 225 -61.11 20.21 -4.94
C GLY A 225 -59.68 20.57 -4.55
N ALA A 226 -59.45 20.80 -3.26
CA ALA A 226 -58.10 20.77 -2.70
C ALA A 226 -57.61 19.31 -2.81
N LYS A 227 -56.83 19.01 -3.85
CA LYS A 227 -55.93 17.85 -3.81
C LYS A 227 -54.67 18.29 -3.09
N THR A 228 -54.66 17.97 -1.80
CA THR A 228 -53.45 17.76 -1.02
C THR A 228 -52.47 16.91 -1.83
N ILE A 229 -51.28 17.46 -1.97
CA ILE A 229 -50.07 16.76 -2.35
C ILE A 229 -49.74 15.87 -1.15
N ASP A 230 -49.84 14.56 -1.33
CA ASP A 230 -49.28 13.58 -0.40
C ASP A 230 -48.25 12.76 -1.16
N GLY A 231 -47.15 12.48 -0.46
CA GLY A 231 -45.86 12.17 -1.04
C GLY A 231 -45.76 10.86 -1.82
N LEU A 232 -44.86 10.89 -2.79
CA LEU A 232 -43.75 9.94 -2.99
C LEU A 232 -42.69 10.64 -3.85
#